data_AF-A0A452YHL3-F1
#
_entry.id   AF-A0A452YHL3-F1
#
_cell.length_a   1.000
_cell.length_b   1.000
_cell.length_c   1.000
_cell.angle_alpha   90.00
_cell.angle_beta   90.00
_cell.angle_gamma   90.00
#
_symmetry.space_group_name_H-M   'P 1'
#
loop_
_entity.id
_entity.type
_entity.pdbx_description
1 polymer ?
#
loop_
_entity_poly.entity_id
_entity_poly.type
_entity_poly.pdbx_seq_one_letter_code
_entity_poly.pdbx_strand_id
1 'polypeptide(L)' 'AAPTNAVPGSPSLPPTPAPARLGETHVPHFKWKVHDFSALLETKATTVFSAAFDCSGYKWYAS' A
#
# COMPACT_ATOMS: atom_id res chain seq x y z
N ALA A 1 17.97 20.03 46.80
CA ALA A 1 17.08 19.73 45.66
C ALA A 1 15.65 19.86 46.18
N ALA A 2 14.69 20.60 45.61
CA ALA A 2 14.55 21.32 44.35
C ALA A 2 13.61 22.53 44.60
N PRO A 3 13.56 23.57 43.75
CA PRO A 3 12.49 24.56 43.86
C PRO A 3 11.22 24.04 43.17
N THR A 4 10.13 23.96 43.93
CA THR A 4 8.77 23.82 43.41
C THR A 4 8.41 25.11 42.67
N ASN A 5 8.21 25.01 41.36
CA ASN A 5 7.61 26.07 40.57
C ASN A 5 6.42 25.47 39.82
N ALA A 6 5.28 25.39 40.50
CA ALA A 6 4.00 25.17 39.84
C ALA A 6 3.60 26.49 39.17
N VAL A 7 3.61 26.53 37.84
CA VAL A 7 3.00 27.62 37.06
C VAL A 7 1.50 27.32 36.96
N PRO A 8 0.60 28.17 37.49
CA PRO A 8 -0.83 27.99 37.31
C PRO A 8 -1.26 28.65 35.99
N GLY A 9 -1.89 27.89 35.09
CA GLY A 9 -2.64 28.47 33.97
C GLY A 9 -2.22 28.12 32.55
N SER A 10 -1.74 26.90 32.27
CA SER A 10 -1.63 26.44 30.89
C SER A 10 -2.99 25.96 30.36
N PRO A 11 -3.55 26.54 29.30
CA PRO A 11 -4.78 26.02 28.69
C PRO A 11 -4.49 24.65 28.08
N SER A 12 -5.15 23.61 28.58
CA SER A 12 -5.12 22.27 27.99
C SER A 12 -5.72 22.34 26.59
N LEU A 13 -4.88 22.35 25.56
CA LEU A 13 -5.34 22.19 24.18
C LEU A 13 -6.12 20.86 24.06
N PRO A 14 -7.23 20.82 23.31
CA PRO A 14 -7.93 19.57 23.07
C PRO A 14 -6.98 18.58 22.40
N PRO A 15 -7.13 17.26 22.63
CA PRO A 15 -6.30 16.27 21.98
C PRO A 15 -6.47 16.43 20.46
N THR A 16 -5.44 16.91 19.79
CA THR A 16 -5.38 16.95 18.33
C THR A 16 -5.55 15.52 17.85
N PRO A 17 -6.49 15.23 16.93
CA PRO A 17 -6.54 13.91 16.30
C PRO A 17 -5.16 13.64 15.74
N ALA A 18 -4.53 12.53 16.18
CA ALA A 18 -3.27 12.12 15.61
C ALA A 18 -3.44 12.05 14.08
N PRO A 19 -2.48 12.57 13.28
CA PRO A 19 -2.58 12.43 11.84
C PRO A 19 -2.82 10.95 11.53
N ALA A 20 -3.92 10.67 10.82
CA ALA A 20 -4.25 9.33 10.39
C ALA A 20 -2.99 8.73 9.77
N ARG A 21 -2.57 7.56 10.24
CA ARG A 21 -1.35 6.91 9.75
C ARG A 21 -1.50 6.73 8.24
N LEU A 22 -0.82 7.59 7.49
CA LEU A 22 -0.62 7.52 6.04
C LEU A 22 0.29 6.32 5.77
N GLY A 23 -0.23 5.12 5.99
CA GLY A 23 0.55 3.89 6.04
C GLY A 23 -0.26 2.64 5.74
N GLU A 24 -1.59 2.72 5.70
CA GLU A 24 -2.39 1.74 4.99
C GLU A 24 -2.41 2.11 3.51
N THR A 25 -1.22 2.13 2.90
CA THR A 25 -1.12 2.01 1.46
C THR A 25 -1.74 0.66 1.14
N HIS A 26 -3.02 0.65 0.75
CA HIS A 26 -3.66 -0.49 0.13
C HIS A 26 -2.82 -0.83 -1.10
N VAL A 27 -1.82 -1.69 -0.92
CA VAL A 27 -1.02 -2.22 -2.02
C VAL A 27 -2.03 -2.97 -2.87
N PRO A 28 -2.31 -2.53 -4.10
CA PRO A 28 -3.22 -3.28 -4.95
C PRO A 28 -2.55 -4.64 -5.19
N HIS A 29 -3.05 -5.66 -4.49
CA HIS A 29 -2.60 -7.03 -4.68
C HIS A 29 -3.14 -7.51 -6.03
N PHE A 30 -2.38 -7.29 -7.09
CA PHE A 30 -2.71 -7.84 -8.41
C PHE A 30 -2.39 -9.34 -8.41
N LYS A 31 -3.44 -10.16 -8.41
CA LYS A 31 -3.32 -11.62 -8.53
C LYS A 31 -3.71 -12.04 -9.93
N TRP A 32 -2.71 -12.36 -10.74
CA TRP A 32 -2.92 -12.96 -12.05
C TRP A 32 -2.74 -14.47 -11.99
N LYS A 33 -3.66 -15.20 -12.63
CA LYS A 33 -3.59 -16.65 -12.78
C LYS A 33 -3.45 -16.97 -14.26
N VAL A 34 -2.39 -17.69 -14.62
CA VAL A 34 -2.21 -18.21 -15.97
C VAL A 34 -3.08 -19.46 -16.09
N HIS A 35 -4.04 -19.41 -17.00
CA HIS A 35 -4.87 -20.57 -17.37
C HIS A 35 -4.19 -21.33 -18.52
N ASP A 36 -4.49 -22.63 -18.63
CA ASP A 36 -4.03 -23.46 -19.75
C ASP A 36 -2.52 -23.49 -19.95
N PHE A 37 -1.77 -23.56 -18.84
CA PHE A 37 -0.31 -23.65 -18.86
C PHE A 37 0.21 -24.82 -19.71
N SER A 38 -0.53 -25.92 -19.76
CA SER A 38 -0.24 -27.05 -20.66
C SER A 38 -0.28 -26.65 -22.13
N ALA A 39 -1.27 -25.88 -22.57
CA ALA A 39 -1.36 -25.40 -23.95
C ALA A 39 -0.23 -24.42 -24.28
N LEU A 40 0.18 -23.58 -23.31
CA LEU A 40 1.34 -22.69 -23.48
C LEU A 40 2.63 -23.48 -23.71
N LEU A 41 2.84 -24.56 -22.95
CA LEU A 41 4.01 -25.44 -23.12
C LEU A 41 3.99 -26.16 -24.47
N GLU A 42 2.83 -26.69 -24.88
CA GLU A 42 2.66 -27.36 -26.18
C GLU A 42 2.94 -26.42 -27.36
N THR A 43 2.50 -25.15 -27.23
CA THR A 43 2.71 -24.12 -28.24
C THR A 43 4.12 -23.50 -28.19
N LYS A 44 4.98 -23.95 -27.25
CA LYS A 44 6.32 -23.39 -26.98
C LYS A 44 6.30 -21.88 -26.71
N ALA A 45 5.23 -21.39 -26.08
CA ALA A 45 5.15 -19.99 -25.69
C ALA A 45 6.27 -19.65 -24.71
N THR A 46 7.11 -18.67 -25.05
CA THR A 46 8.29 -18.28 -24.25
C THR A 46 7.93 -17.19 -23.22
N THR A 47 6.86 -16.46 -23.47
CA THR A 47 6.38 -15.36 -22.62
C THR A 47 4.86 -15.34 -22.69
N VAL A 48 4.21 -15.04 -21.58
CA VAL A 48 2.77 -14.84 -21.53
C VAL A 48 2.49 -13.55 -20.78
N PHE A 49 1.51 -12.78 -21.22
CA PHE A 49 1.24 -11.47 -20.63
C PHE A 49 -0.07 -11.51 -19.83
N SER A 50 -0.08 -10.83 -18.70
CA SER A 50 -1.31 -10.60 -17.95
C SER A 50 -2.20 -9.59 -18.66
N ALA A 51 -3.47 -9.55 -18.27
CA ALA A 51 -4.30 -8.40 -18.59
C ALA A 51 -3.68 -7.13 -18.01
N ALA A 52 -3.90 -5.99 -18.69
CA ALA A 52 -3.46 -4.69 -18.19
C ALA A 52 -4.22 -4.35 -16.89
N PHE A 53 -3.49 -3.88 -15.88
CA PHE A 53 -4.06 -3.48 -14.60
C PHE A 53 -3.53 -2.11 -14.18
N ASP A 54 -4.36 -1.35 -13.46
CA ASP A 54 -4.01 -0.03 -12.97
C ASP A 54 -3.34 -0.16 -11.59
N CYS A 55 -2.09 0.30 -11.48
CA CYS A 55 -1.31 0.29 -10.23
C CYS A 55 -0.46 1.57 -10.14
N SER A 56 -0.49 2.21 -8.97
CA SER A 56 0.27 3.46 -8.70
C SER A 56 -0.01 4.60 -9.69
N GLY A 57 -1.20 4.64 -10.30
CA GLY A 57 -1.58 5.65 -11.30
C GLY A 57 -1.11 5.37 -12.73
N TYR A 58 -0.54 4.19 -12.98
CA TYR A 58 -0.09 3.75 -14.30
C TYR A 58 -0.75 2.43 -14.70
N LYS A 59 -0.81 2.16 -16.01
CA LYS A 59 -1.23 0.86 -16.55
C LYS A 59 -0.02 -0.07 -16.64
N TRP A 60 -0.10 -1.22 -15.98
CA TRP A 60 0.94 -2.24 -15.93
C TRP A 60 0.45 -3.55 -16.55
N TYR A 61 1.39 -4.38 -16.99
CA TYR A 61 1.17 -5.77 -17.35
C TYR A 61 2.31 -6.60 -16.79
N ALA A 62 2.03 -7.84 -16.37
CA ALA A 62 3.03 -8.81 -15.97
C ALA A 62 3.38 -9.71 -17.16
N SER A 63 4.65 -10.11 -17.28
CA SER A 63 5.18 -10.96 -18.37
C SER A 63 5.95 -12.15 -17.83
#